data_AF-A0A8T3L125-F1
#
_entry.id   AF-A0A8T3L125-F1
#
_cell.length_a   1.000
_cell.length_b   1.000
_cell.length_c   1.000
_cell.angle_alpha   90.00
_cell.angle_beta   90.00
_cell.angle_gamma   90.00
#
_symmetry.space_group_name_H-M   'P 1'
#
loop_
_entity.id
_entity.type
_entity.pdbx_description
1 polymer ?
#
loop_
_entity_poly.entity_id
_entity_poly.type
_entity_poly.pdbx_seq_one_letter_code
_entity_poly.pdbx_strand_id
1 'polypeptide(L)'
;MNLYLDVHGETVSERFDSHCENGQEVLTAAESGFIHCPVWTDLPTVAEIIDLANNQREHYIRLPCLIGMDLRWQQGPSQIHALSDDALRCMVAFQLTYGAGNTPNWFTHLVVEYPTLVAEVLIDYAGAALKTKQLHIDSIYQLEHDPDYRMVAIIAVPVILKHFPVRSKANHLRYLEYLLKAALCYHIDQLPMLLKKKMALKSIDVAQKVYWLTVGMLFDPGQYEPALWQYIGKSGSSLLHMGDRVKIRHKSQI
;
A
#
# COMPACT_ATOMS: atom_id res chain seq x y z
N MET A 1 30.36 0.37 31.37
CA MET A 1 29.83 1.64 30.84
C MET A 1 28.70 1.25 29.91
N ASN A 2 27.46 1.23 30.42
CA ASN A 2 26.30 0.61 29.78
C ASN A 2 25.06 1.51 29.98
N LEU A 3 25.24 2.83 29.77
CA LEU A 3 24.32 3.87 30.25
C LEU A 3 23.26 4.32 29.23
N TYR A 4 23.21 3.74 28.02
CA TYR A 4 22.37 4.27 26.93
C TYR A 4 21.42 3.24 26.28
N LEU A 5 21.24 2.06 26.88
CA LEU A 5 20.40 1.00 26.28
C LEU A 5 18.98 0.96 26.83
N ASP A 6 18.70 1.62 27.95
CA ASP A 6 17.40 1.62 28.60
C ASP A 6 16.87 3.06 28.69
N VAL A 7 16.29 3.52 27.57
CA VAL A 7 15.68 4.85 27.48
C VAL A 7 14.29 4.78 28.11
N HIS A 8 14.07 5.53 29.18
CA HIS A 8 12.82 5.52 29.94
C HIS A 8 12.10 6.87 29.87
N GLY A 9 10.79 6.88 30.07
CA GLY A 9 9.97 8.10 30.03
C GLY A 9 8.68 7.90 29.24
N GLU A 10 7.58 8.43 29.76
CA GLU A 10 6.27 8.40 29.13
C GLU A 10 6.23 9.37 27.94
N THR A 11 6.90 10.52 28.06
CA THR A 11 6.96 11.55 27.03
C THR A 11 8.24 11.48 26.19
N VAL A 12 8.22 12.09 24.99
CA VAL A 12 9.43 12.21 24.14
C VAL A 12 10.53 12.99 24.89
N SER A 13 10.16 14.07 25.56
CA SER A 13 11.08 14.89 26.37
C SER A 13 11.78 14.04 27.44
N GLU A 14 11.01 13.30 28.24
CA GLU A 14 11.57 12.44 29.29
C GLU A 14 12.50 11.37 28.74
N ARG A 15 12.18 10.80 27.57
CA ARG A 15 13.06 9.84 26.90
C ARG A 15 14.37 10.46 26.44
N PHE A 16 14.36 11.71 25.97
CA PHE A 16 15.59 12.43 25.62
C PHE A 16 16.42 12.78 26.86
N ASP A 17 15.78 13.26 27.93
CA ASP A 17 16.46 13.56 29.20
C ASP A 17 17.04 12.29 29.86
N SER A 18 16.36 11.15 29.72
CA SER A 18 16.88 9.84 30.13
C SER A 18 18.03 9.35 29.26
N HIS A 19 18.12 9.80 28.01
CA HIS A 19 19.12 9.34 27.05
C HIS A 19 20.41 10.17 27.11
N CYS A 20 20.35 11.47 27.42
CA CYS A 20 21.55 12.32 27.50
C CYS A 20 21.38 13.51 28.45
N GLU A 21 22.50 14.01 28.97
CA GLU A 21 22.52 15.09 29.98
C GLU A 21 21.87 16.41 29.51
N ASN A 22 21.89 16.68 28.20
CA ASN A 22 21.26 17.86 27.58
C ASN A 22 20.04 17.48 26.73
N GLY A 23 19.22 16.53 27.19
CA GLY A 23 18.10 15.93 26.46
C GLY A 23 17.20 16.93 25.73
N GLN A 24 16.69 17.92 26.45
CA GLN A 24 15.86 18.97 25.87
C GLN A 24 16.55 19.77 24.75
N GLU A 25 17.82 20.16 24.91
CA GLU A 25 18.57 20.88 23.87
C GLU A 25 18.78 20.00 22.63
N VAL A 26 19.11 18.73 22.85
CA VAL A 26 19.29 17.75 21.77
C VAL A 26 17.98 17.51 21.03
N LEU A 27 16.86 17.39 21.75
CA LEU A 27 15.53 17.24 21.16
C LEU A 27 15.18 18.44 20.28
N THR A 28 15.32 19.66 20.81
CA THR A 28 15.03 20.88 20.04
C THR A 28 15.94 21.01 18.81
N ALA A 29 17.23 20.71 18.95
CA ALA A 29 18.15 20.71 17.81
C ALA A 29 17.77 19.64 16.76
N ALA A 30 17.41 18.43 17.20
CA ALA A 30 16.99 17.35 16.32
C ALA A 30 15.69 17.70 15.57
N GLU A 31 14.67 18.19 16.25
CA GLU A 31 13.40 18.63 15.63
C GLU A 31 13.63 19.74 14.59
N SER A 32 14.48 20.72 14.94
CA SER A 32 14.86 21.79 14.02
C SER A 32 15.56 21.27 12.76
N GLY A 33 16.30 20.16 12.85
CA GLY A 33 16.92 19.51 11.69
C GLY A 33 15.93 18.67 10.90
N PHE A 34 15.17 17.80 11.58
CA PHE A 34 14.27 16.83 10.94
C PHE A 34 13.18 17.49 10.11
N ILE A 35 12.65 18.65 10.54
CA ILE A 35 11.65 19.39 9.76
C ILE A 35 12.15 19.77 8.35
N HIS A 36 13.46 19.87 8.15
CA HIS A 36 14.08 20.18 6.86
C HIS A 36 14.50 18.95 6.05
N CYS A 37 14.48 17.74 6.62
CA CYS A 37 14.84 16.52 5.89
C CYS A 37 13.96 16.27 4.64
N PRO A 38 12.63 16.50 4.65
CA PRO A 38 11.79 16.35 3.45
C PRO A 38 12.13 17.30 2.29
N VAL A 39 12.95 18.34 2.52
CA VAL A 39 13.39 19.29 1.48
C VAL A 39 14.89 19.23 1.21
N TRP A 40 15.55 18.16 1.66
CA TRP A 40 16.97 17.96 1.41
C TRP A 40 17.23 17.74 -0.09
N THR A 41 18.29 18.33 -0.61
CA THR A 41 18.55 18.39 -2.06
C THR A 41 18.98 17.05 -2.67
N ASP A 42 19.47 16.13 -1.85
CA ASP A 42 20.03 14.84 -2.27
C ASP A 42 19.15 13.66 -1.79
N LEU A 43 17.83 13.88 -1.78
CA LEU A 43 16.88 12.82 -1.47
C LEU A 43 16.92 11.72 -2.55
N PRO A 44 16.81 10.44 -2.17
CA PRO A 44 16.71 9.37 -3.15
C PRO A 44 15.42 9.49 -3.95
N THR A 45 15.50 9.07 -5.20
CA THR A 45 14.34 8.96 -6.09
C THR A 45 13.38 7.87 -5.60
N VAL A 46 12.11 7.97 -5.99
CA VAL A 46 11.09 6.93 -5.71
C VAL A 46 11.57 5.54 -6.16
N ALA A 47 12.20 5.45 -7.33
CA ALA A 47 12.72 4.19 -7.85
C ALA A 47 13.83 3.60 -6.97
N GLU A 48 14.76 4.42 -6.47
CA GLU A 48 15.82 3.97 -5.56
C GLU A 48 15.27 3.51 -4.21
N ILE A 49 14.26 4.21 -3.67
CA ILE A 49 13.59 3.82 -2.43
C ILE A 49 12.93 2.45 -2.59
N ILE A 50 12.17 2.25 -3.68
CA ILE A 50 11.50 0.99 -3.98
C ILE A 50 12.51 -0.14 -4.22
N ASP A 51 13.62 0.12 -4.93
CA ASP A 51 14.67 -0.87 -5.14
C ASP A 51 15.32 -1.31 -3.82
N LEU A 52 15.67 -0.35 -2.95
CA LEU A 52 16.19 -0.65 -1.61
C LEU A 52 15.21 -1.53 -0.82
N ALA A 53 13.93 -1.15 -0.78
CA ALA A 53 12.89 -1.89 -0.06
C ALA A 53 12.71 -3.32 -0.60
N ASN A 54 12.79 -3.51 -1.92
CA ASN A 54 12.75 -4.84 -2.55
C ASN A 54 13.94 -5.72 -2.16
N ASN A 55 15.09 -5.11 -1.87
CA ASN A 55 16.30 -5.75 -1.38
C ASN A 55 16.36 -5.83 0.15
N GLN A 56 15.26 -5.57 0.87
CA GLN A 56 15.19 -5.55 2.34
C GLN A 56 16.18 -4.55 2.97
N ARG A 57 16.40 -3.43 2.28
CA ARG A 57 17.23 -2.31 2.72
C ARG A 57 16.39 -1.04 2.76
N GLU A 58 16.93 -0.03 3.42
CA GLU A 58 16.34 1.29 3.51
C GLU A 58 17.41 2.37 3.34
N HIS A 59 16.98 3.54 2.91
CA HIS A 59 17.84 4.72 2.93
C HIS A 59 17.90 5.29 4.35
N TYR A 60 19.09 5.63 4.83
CA TYR A 60 19.29 6.13 6.21
C TYR A 60 18.49 7.40 6.53
N ILE A 61 18.16 8.20 5.52
CA ILE A 61 17.38 9.43 5.69
C ILE A 61 15.87 9.18 5.88
N ARG A 62 15.38 7.97 5.65
CA ARG A 62 13.94 7.66 5.68
C ARG A 62 13.29 8.09 7.00
N LEU A 63 13.80 7.63 8.13
CA LEU A 63 13.23 7.94 9.44
C LEU A 63 13.29 9.45 9.76
N PRO A 64 14.44 10.14 9.60
CA PRO A 64 14.49 11.61 9.69
C PRO A 64 13.43 12.32 8.84
N CYS A 65 13.22 11.88 7.60
CA CYS A 65 12.19 12.44 6.72
C CYS A 65 10.77 12.20 7.25
N LEU A 66 10.43 10.99 7.68
CA LEU A 66 9.10 10.67 8.21
C LEU A 66 8.80 11.45 9.51
N ILE A 67 9.78 11.57 10.41
CA ILE A 67 9.68 12.42 11.61
C ILE A 67 9.49 13.89 11.19
N GLY A 68 10.25 14.35 10.19
CA GLY A 68 10.10 15.70 9.63
C GLY A 68 8.69 15.97 9.11
N MET A 69 8.04 14.98 8.50
CA MET A 69 6.65 15.08 8.05
C MET A 69 5.67 15.19 9.22
N ASP A 70 5.88 14.43 10.29
CA ASP A 70 5.06 14.54 11.51
C ASP A 70 5.20 15.92 12.16
N LEU A 71 6.43 16.45 12.25
CA LEU A 71 6.69 17.80 12.78
C LEU A 71 6.05 18.89 11.93
N ARG A 72 6.12 18.78 10.59
CA ARG A 72 5.42 19.70 9.67
C ARG A 72 3.92 19.64 9.87
N TRP A 73 3.36 18.44 10.00
CA TRP A 73 1.93 18.26 10.22
C TRP A 73 1.44 18.93 11.49
N GLN A 74 2.21 18.85 12.58
CA GLN A 74 1.89 19.52 13.85
C GLN A 74 1.82 21.05 13.71
N GLN A 75 2.59 21.63 12.78
CA GLN A 75 2.54 23.07 12.46
C GLN A 75 1.40 23.44 11.49
N GLY A 76 0.71 22.45 10.94
CA GLY A 76 -0.50 22.60 10.14
C GLY A 76 -0.36 22.10 8.69
N PRO A 77 -1.48 21.80 8.00
CA PRO A 77 -1.47 21.24 6.65
C PRO A 77 -0.72 22.09 5.61
N SER A 78 -0.68 23.41 5.79
CA SER A 78 0.07 24.33 4.91
C SER A 78 1.56 23.99 4.80
N GLN A 79 2.15 23.40 5.84
CA GLN A 79 3.56 22.98 5.83
C GLN A 79 3.81 21.73 4.98
N ILE A 80 2.77 20.92 4.74
CA ILE A 80 2.79 19.81 3.80
C ILE A 80 2.61 20.35 2.38
N HIS A 81 1.64 21.24 2.18
CA HIS A 81 1.37 21.86 0.87
C HIS A 81 2.53 22.74 0.35
N ALA A 82 3.44 23.18 1.23
CA ALA A 82 4.64 23.92 0.85
C ALA A 82 5.74 23.04 0.23
N LEU A 83 5.64 21.71 0.33
CA LEU A 83 6.58 20.78 -0.29
C LEU A 83 6.32 20.67 -1.80
N SER A 84 7.38 20.45 -2.57
CA SER A 84 7.24 20.14 -3.99
C SER A 84 6.63 18.75 -4.20
N ASP A 85 5.99 18.53 -5.34
CA ASP A 85 5.45 17.22 -5.68
C ASP A 85 6.52 16.12 -5.65
N ASP A 86 7.76 16.41 -6.03
CA ASP A 86 8.87 15.45 -5.99
C ASP A 86 9.23 15.05 -4.55
N ALA A 87 9.26 16.03 -3.64
CA ALA A 87 9.44 15.77 -2.21
C ALA A 87 8.27 14.94 -1.67
N LEU A 88 7.02 15.29 -2.01
CA LEU A 88 5.84 14.53 -1.59
C LEU A 88 5.87 13.09 -2.11
N ARG A 89 6.26 12.87 -3.37
CA ARG A 89 6.43 11.52 -3.95
C ARG A 89 7.46 10.70 -3.17
N CYS A 90 8.59 11.32 -2.81
CA CYS A 90 9.63 10.70 -1.98
C CYS A 90 9.07 10.31 -0.60
N MET A 91 8.32 11.20 0.06
CA MET A 91 7.72 10.92 1.38
C MET A 91 6.67 9.82 1.33
N VAL A 92 5.84 9.80 0.28
CA VAL A 92 4.88 8.71 0.02
C VAL A 92 5.62 7.39 -0.18
N ALA A 93 6.69 7.36 -0.97
CA ALA A 93 7.48 6.15 -1.18
C ALA A 93 8.11 5.64 0.12
N PHE A 94 8.65 6.53 0.95
CA PHE A 94 9.17 6.18 2.27
C PHE A 94 8.10 5.61 3.19
N GLN A 95 6.89 6.20 3.23
CA GLN A 95 5.80 5.68 4.05
C GLN A 95 5.35 4.29 3.59
N LEU A 96 5.13 4.10 2.29
CA LEU A 96 4.68 2.82 1.71
C LEU A 96 5.70 1.68 1.91
N THR A 97 6.98 2.02 2.00
CA THR A 97 8.09 1.05 2.19
C THR A 97 8.53 0.91 3.64
N TYR A 98 7.96 1.68 4.58
CA TYR A 98 8.30 1.58 5.99
C TYR A 98 7.69 0.32 6.63
N GLY A 99 6.41 0.04 6.34
CA GLY A 99 5.73 -1.19 6.76
C GLY A 99 5.60 -1.38 8.27
N ALA A 100 5.79 -0.32 9.06
CA ALA A 100 5.70 -0.32 10.51
C ALA A 100 4.96 0.91 11.02
N GLY A 101 4.31 0.77 12.19
CA GLY A 101 3.54 1.84 12.82
C GLY A 101 2.12 2.02 12.27
N ASN A 102 1.44 3.04 12.77
CA ASN A 102 0.12 3.44 12.29
C ASN A 102 0.26 4.34 11.05
N THR A 103 -0.78 4.40 10.21
CA THR A 103 -0.86 5.38 9.13
C THR A 103 -0.84 6.80 9.72
N PRO A 104 0.14 7.65 9.39
CA PRO A 104 0.22 8.99 9.95
C PRO A 104 -0.81 9.91 9.29
N ASN A 105 -1.31 10.89 10.04
CA ASN A 105 -2.38 11.79 9.59
C ASN A 105 -2.00 12.58 8.33
N TRP A 106 -0.73 12.98 8.20
CA TRP A 106 -0.26 13.67 7.00
C TRP A 106 -0.35 12.78 5.76
N PHE A 107 -0.18 11.46 5.90
CA PHE A 107 -0.30 10.55 4.76
C PHE A 107 -1.75 10.36 4.35
N THR A 108 -2.66 10.20 5.32
CA THR A 108 -4.11 10.20 5.05
C THR A 108 -4.55 11.50 4.37
N HIS A 109 -4.01 12.64 4.80
CA HIS A 109 -4.25 13.93 4.13
C HIS A 109 -3.80 13.91 2.66
N LEU A 110 -2.62 13.36 2.35
CA LEU A 110 -2.14 13.23 0.97
C LEU A 110 -2.99 12.26 0.13
N VAL A 111 -3.50 11.17 0.73
CA VAL A 111 -4.41 10.23 0.06
C VAL A 111 -5.67 10.95 -0.45
N VAL A 112 -6.19 11.89 0.35
CA VAL A 112 -7.42 12.64 0.02
C VAL A 112 -7.13 13.82 -0.91
N GLU A 113 -6.13 14.64 -0.61
CA GLU A 113 -5.86 15.89 -1.34
C GLU A 113 -5.01 15.70 -2.61
N TYR A 114 -4.15 14.68 -2.64
CA TYR A 114 -3.23 14.39 -3.75
C TYR A 114 -3.37 12.93 -4.25
N PRO A 115 -4.58 12.46 -4.57
CA PRO A 115 -4.82 11.04 -4.85
C PRO A 115 -4.06 10.55 -6.09
N THR A 116 -3.85 11.40 -7.09
CA THR A 116 -3.06 11.03 -8.29
C THR A 116 -1.60 10.79 -7.95
N LEU A 117 -0.99 11.67 -7.15
CA LEU A 117 0.40 11.55 -6.72
C LEU A 117 0.60 10.27 -5.90
N VAL A 118 -0.29 10.02 -4.94
CA VAL A 118 -0.24 8.80 -4.11
C VAL A 118 -0.46 7.56 -4.97
N ALA A 119 -1.41 7.58 -5.91
CA ALA A 119 -1.67 6.46 -6.80
C ALA A 119 -0.48 6.14 -7.71
N GLU A 120 0.20 7.14 -8.27
CA GLU A 120 1.39 6.95 -9.10
C GLU A 120 2.48 6.19 -8.33
N VAL A 121 2.83 6.65 -7.14
CA VAL A 121 3.87 6.00 -6.31
C VAL A 121 3.42 4.61 -5.87
N LEU A 122 2.15 4.43 -5.51
CA LEU A 122 1.60 3.12 -5.15
C LEU A 122 1.63 2.13 -6.32
N ILE A 123 1.33 2.58 -7.54
CA ILE A 123 1.42 1.74 -8.75
C ILE A 123 2.85 1.24 -8.94
N ASP A 124 3.83 2.13 -8.84
CA ASP A 124 5.25 1.78 -9.02
C ASP A 124 5.71 0.80 -7.93
N TYR A 125 5.39 1.10 -6.67
CA TYR A 125 5.74 0.26 -5.54
C TYR A 125 5.07 -1.12 -5.63
N ALA A 126 3.75 -1.18 -5.78
CA ALA A 126 3.03 -2.44 -5.89
C ALA A 126 3.46 -3.25 -7.11
N GLY A 127 3.69 -2.58 -8.25
CA GLY A 127 4.17 -3.21 -9.48
C GLY A 127 5.55 -3.86 -9.33
N ALA A 128 6.45 -3.24 -8.56
CA ALA A 128 7.76 -3.80 -8.23
C ALA A 128 7.63 -4.92 -7.19
N ALA A 129 6.92 -4.67 -6.09
CA ALA A 129 6.75 -5.60 -4.97
C ALA A 129 6.07 -6.92 -5.37
N LEU A 130 5.09 -6.88 -6.27
CA LEU A 130 4.41 -8.07 -6.80
C LEU A 130 5.35 -8.97 -7.62
N LYS A 131 6.45 -8.44 -8.17
CA LYS A 131 7.45 -9.23 -8.91
C LYS A 131 8.49 -9.86 -7.98
N THR A 132 8.64 -9.37 -6.76
CA THR A 132 9.67 -9.83 -5.82
C THR A 132 9.13 -10.85 -4.82
N LYS A 133 9.96 -11.27 -3.87
CA LYS A 133 9.58 -12.19 -2.80
C LYS A 133 9.03 -11.45 -1.57
N GLN A 134 8.69 -10.17 -1.68
CA GLN A 134 8.16 -9.41 -0.55
C GLN A 134 6.91 -10.07 0.03
N LEU A 135 6.90 -10.16 1.36
CA LEU A 135 5.82 -10.79 2.13
C LEU A 135 4.62 -9.86 2.31
N HIS A 136 4.89 -8.55 2.33
CA HIS A 136 3.88 -7.53 2.57
C HIS A 136 4.01 -6.39 1.56
N ILE A 137 2.88 -5.97 1.00
CA ILE A 137 2.70 -4.77 0.19
C ILE A 137 1.71 -3.89 0.95
N ASP A 138 2.19 -2.75 1.41
CA ASP A 138 1.38 -1.80 2.18
C ASP A 138 0.32 -1.12 1.29
N SER A 139 -0.71 -0.57 1.91
CA SER A 139 -1.80 0.20 1.30
C SER A 139 -2.75 -0.53 0.34
N ILE A 140 -2.45 -1.76 -0.11
CA ILE A 140 -3.37 -2.53 -0.99
C ILE A 140 -4.69 -2.90 -0.29
N TYR A 141 -4.65 -3.18 1.03
CA TYR A 141 -5.85 -3.50 1.80
C TYR A 141 -6.80 -2.31 1.89
N GLN A 142 -6.26 -1.11 2.06
CA GLN A 142 -6.96 0.15 2.21
C GLN A 142 -7.75 0.52 0.94
N LEU A 143 -7.26 0.14 -0.25
CA LEU A 143 -7.97 0.36 -1.53
C LEU A 143 -9.38 -0.25 -1.57
N GLU A 144 -9.63 -1.31 -0.79
CA GLU A 144 -10.97 -1.91 -0.64
C GLU A 144 -11.72 -1.37 0.58
N HIS A 145 -11.02 -1.18 1.70
CA HIS A 145 -11.67 -1.05 3.02
C HIS A 145 -11.76 0.39 3.52
N ASP A 146 -10.98 1.31 2.97
CA ASP A 146 -10.86 2.68 3.45
C ASP A 146 -11.51 3.66 2.45
N PRO A 147 -12.61 4.35 2.83
CA PRO A 147 -13.27 5.34 1.97
C PRO A 147 -12.36 6.48 1.52
N ASP A 148 -11.37 6.87 2.33
CA ASP A 148 -10.44 7.96 1.98
C ASP A 148 -9.58 7.59 0.77
N TYR A 149 -9.30 6.30 0.61
CA TYR A 149 -8.55 5.76 -0.54
C TYR A 149 -9.37 5.65 -1.82
N ARG A 150 -10.66 6.04 -1.84
CA ARG A 150 -11.53 5.87 -3.01
C ARG A 150 -10.91 6.41 -4.30
N MET A 151 -10.39 7.64 -4.28
CA MET A 151 -9.80 8.26 -5.47
C MET A 151 -8.49 7.58 -5.89
N VAL A 152 -7.67 7.18 -4.91
CA VAL A 152 -6.46 6.38 -5.16
C VAL A 152 -6.82 5.03 -5.78
N ALA A 153 -7.86 4.35 -5.28
CA ALA A 153 -8.35 3.09 -5.81
C ALA A 153 -8.90 3.21 -7.24
N ILE A 154 -9.60 4.31 -7.54
CA ILE A 154 -10.06 4.61 -8.90
C ILE A 154 -8.86 4.67 -9.88
N ILE A 155 -7.73 5.22 -9.47
CA ILE A 155 -6.57 5.39 -10.35
C ILE A 155 -5.69 4.13 -10.38
N ALA A 156 -5.33 3.59 -9.22
CA ALA A 156 -4.30 2.57 -9.09
C ALA A 156 -4.79 1.15 -9.42
N VAL A 157 -5.98 0.76 -8.97
CA VAL A 157 -6.50 -0.62 -9.09
C VAL A 157 -6.47 -1.15 -10.54
N PRO A 158 -6.99 -0.44 -11.56
CA PRO A 158 -7.01 -0.98 -12.93
C PRO A 158 -5.59 -1.18 -13.47
N VAL A 159 -4.66 -0.29 -13.12
CA VAL A 159 -3.26 -0.36 -13.54
C VAL A 159 -2.55 -1.54 -12.87
N ILE A 160 -2.74 -1.71 -11.56
CA ILE A 160 -2.14 -2.82 -10.80
C ILE A 160 -2.72 -4.17 -11.26
N LEU A 161 -4.04 -4.29 -11.43
CA LEU A 161 -4.68 -5.53 -11.91
C LEU A 161 -4.20 -5.93 -13.31
N LYS A 162 -4.04 -4.96 -14.21
CA LYS A 162 -3.51 -5.20 -15.56
C LYS A 162 -2.13 -5.83 -15.50
N HIS A 163 -1.24 -5.31 -14.65
CA HIS A 163 0.15 -5.78 -14.51
C HIS A 163 0.33 -6.88 -13.45
N PHE A 164 -0.74 -7.33 -12.81
CA PHE A 164 -0.67 -8.37 -11.79
C PHE A 164 -0.01 -9.65 -12.35
N PRO A 165 0.99 -10.24 -11.66
CA PRO A 165 1.75 -11.37 -12.16
C PRO A 165 0.85 -12.55 -12.56
N VAL A 166 1.16 -13.18 -13.69
CA VAL A 166 0.38 -14.33 -14.20
C VAL A 166 0.58 -15.58 -13.33
N ARG A 167 1.75 -15.69 -12.69
CA ARG A 167 2.07 -16.68 -11.67
C ARG A 167 2.35 -15.92 -10.37
N SER A 168 1.56 -16.19 -9.34
CA SER A 168 1.74 -15.59 -8.03
C SER A 168 1.89 -16.66 -6.97
N LYS A 169 2.61 -16.33 -5.91
CA LYS A 169 2.66 -17.18 -4.72
C LYS A 169 1.35 -17.05 -3.95
N ALA A 170 1.04 -18.05 -3.13
CA ALA A 170 -0.16 -18.07 -2.29
C ALA A 170 -0.36 -16.76 -1.50
N ASN A 171 0.73 -16.20 -0.94
CA ASN A 171 0.68 -14.98 -0.13
C ASN A 171 0.23 -13.74 -0.92
N HIS A 172 0.43 -13.72 -2.24
CA HIS A 172 0.02 -12.60 -3.10
C HIS A 172 -1.42 -12.71 -3.59
N LEU A 173 -2.05 -13.89 -3.47
CA LEU A 173 -3.46 -14.06 -3.86
C LEU A 173 -4.40 -13.21 -3.01
N ARG A 174 -4.04 -12.92 -1.76
CA ARG A 174 -4.81 -12.01 -0.91
C ARG A 174 -4.82 -10.58 -1.46
N TYR A 175 -3.73 -10.13 -2.07
CA TYR A 175 -3.69 -8.84 -2.76
C TYR A 175 -4.55 -8.84 -4.01
N LEU A 176 -4.56 -9.94 -4.77
CA LEU A 176 -5.48 -10.09 -5.89
C LEU A 176 -6.94 -9.99 -5.42
N GLU A 177 -7.30 -10.64 -4.32
CA GLU A 177 -8.64 -10.55 -3.72
C GLU A 177 -9.03 -9.10 -3.42
N TYR A 178 -8.19 -8.36 -2.69
CA TYR A 178 -8.46 -6.97 -2.35
C TYR A 178 -8.61 -6.07 -3.58
N LEU A 179 -7.70 -6.22 -4.55
CA LEU A 179 -7.76 -5.46 -5.80
C LEU A 179 -9.03 -5.77 -6.62
N LEU A 180 -9.44 -7.03 -6.67
CA LEU A 180 -10.65 -7.46 -7.36
C LEU A 180 -11.92 -6.94 -6.69
N LYS A 181 -11.97 -6.94 -5.36
CA LYS A 181 -13.09 -6.37 -4.60
C LYS A 181 -13.16 -4.85 -4.77
N ALA A 182 -12.02 -4.15 -4.70
CA ALA A 182 -11.96 -2.73 -5.03
C ALA A 182 -12.41 -2.45 -6.48
N ALA A 183 -12.05 -3.30 -7.43
CA ALA A 183 -12.50 -3.18 -8.81
C ALA A 183 -14.01 -3.44 -8.97
N LEU A 184 -14.61 -4.34 -8.19
CA LEU A 184 -16.06 -4.52 -8.15
C LEU A 184 -16.77 -3.26 -7.64
N CYS A 185 -16.17 -2.56 -6.67
CA CYS A 185 -16.72 -1.33 -6.12
C CYS A 185 -16.60 -0.13 -7.06
N TYR A 186 -15.48 0.01 -7.77
CA TYR A 186 -15.14 1.25 -8.46
C TYR A 186 -14.97 1.13 -9.98
N HIS A 187 -14.87 -0.09 -10.53
CA HIS A 187 -14.52 -0.36 -11.92
C HIS A 187 -15.35 -1.47 -12.56
N ILE A 188 -16.61 -1.63 -12.13
CA ILE A 188 -17.47 -2.74 -12.56
C ILE A 188 -17.62 -2.81 -14.09
N ASP A 189 -17.66 -1.67 -14.78
CA ASP A 189 -17.79 -1.60 -16.24
C ASP A 189 -16.52 -2.05 -16.99
N GLN A 190 -15.35 -1.95 -16.37
CA GLN A 190 -14.07 -2.32 -16.98
C GLN A 190 -13.67 -3.77 -16.69
N LEU A 191 -14.25 -4.37 -15.65
CA LEU A 191 -13.97 -5.75 -15.23
C LEU A 191 -14.16 -6.79 -16.33
N PRO A 192 -15.22 -6.76 -17.17
CA PRO A 192 -15.40 -7.74 -18.24
C PRO A 192 -14.22 -7.79 -19.22
N MET A 193 -13.68 -6.62 -19.59
CA MET A 193 -12.52 -6.55 -20.48
C MET A 193 -11.25 -7.09 -19.81
N LEU A 194 -11.02 -6.76 -18.54
CA LEU A 194 -9.86 -7.24 -17.78
C LEU A 194 -9.92 -8.76 -17.59
N LEU A 195 -11.10 -9.30 -17.24
CA LEU A 195 -11.34 -10.72 -17.08
C LEU A 195 -11.09 -11.47 -18.38
N LYS A 196 -11.67 -11.01 -19.50
CA LYS A 196 -11.44 -11.62 -20.82
C LYS A 196 -9.95 -11.67 -21.19
N LYS A 197 -9.21 -10.57 -20.95
CA LYS A 197 -7.76 -10.53 -21.20
C LYS A 197 -6.99 -11.49 -20.30
N LYS A 198 -7.31 -11.58 -19.01
CA LYS A 198 -6.64 -12.49 -18.07
C LYS A 198 -6.96 -13.96 -18.35
N MET A 199 -8.20 -14.30 -18.67
CA MET A 199 -8.62 -15.68 -18.98
C MET A 199 -8.06 -16.21 -20.30
N ALA A 200 -7.64 -15.33 -21.22
CA ALA A 200 -6.95 -15.73 -22.45
C ALA A 200 -5.50 -16.20 -22.20
N LEU A 201 -4.92 -15.92 -21.03
CA LEU A 201 -3.55 -16.32 -20.70
C LEU A 201 -3.49 -17.80 -20.31
N LYS A 202 -2.80 -18.61 -21.13
CA LYS A 202 -2.65 -20.06 -20.91
C LYS A 202 -1.89 -20.42 -19.64
N SER A 203 -1.06 -19.52 -19.13
CA SER A 203 -0.13 -19.77 -18.01
C SER A 203 -0.61 -19.23 -16.66
N ILE A 204 -1.87 -18.79 -16.56
CA ILE A 204 -2.41 -18.25 -15.31
C ILE A 204 -2.40 -19.30 -14.20
N ASP A 205 -2.01 -18.88 -13.00
CA ASP A 205 -2.07 -19.72 -11.81
C ASP A 205 -3.50 -20.22 -11.52
N VAL A 206 -3.60 -21.46 -11.04
CA VAL A 206 -4.89 -22.13 -10.79
C VAL A 206 -5.72 -21.38 -9.75
N ALA A 207 -5.10 -20.97 -8.65
CA ALA A 207 -5.81 -20.26 -7.60
C ALA A 207 -6.24 -18.87 -8.09
N GLN A 208 -5.37 -18.15 -8.81
CA GLN A 208 -5.78 -16.88 -9.45
C GLN A 208 -7.00 -17.04 -10.36
N LYS A 209 -7.03 -18.11 -11.17
CA LYS A 209 -8.16 -18.36 -12.08
C LYS A 209 -9.48 -18.50 -11.32
N VAL A 210 -9.46 -19.14 -10.15
CA VAL A 210 -10.64 -19.21 -9.27
C VAL A 210 -11.08 -17.80 -8.85
N TYR A 211 -10.18 -16.93 -8.38
CA TYR A 211 -10.54 -15.55 -8.00
C TYR A 211 -11.17 -14.77 -9.16
N TRP A 212 -10.57 -14.82 -10.36
CA TRP A 212 -11.12 -14.14 -11.54
C TRP A 212 -12.49 -14.67 -11.95
N LEU A 213 -12.69 -16.00 -11.94
CA LEU A 213 -13.98 -16.61 -12.27
C LEU A 213 -15.05 -16.30 -11.20
N THR A 214 -14.68 -16.27 -9.91
CA THR A 214 -15.58 -15.84 -8.84
C THR A 214 -16.04 -14.40 -9.04
N VAL A 215 -15.14 -13.49 -9.42
CA VAL A 215 -15.51 -12.11 -9.78
C VAL A 215 -16.40 -12.08 -11.01
N GLY A 216 -16.09 -12.91 -12.02
CA GLY A 216 -16.94 -13.18 -13.18
C GLY A 216 -18.39 -13.49 -12.79
N MET A 217 -18.55 -14.47 -11.91
CA MET A 217 -19.85 -14.93 -11.44
C MET A 217 -20.67 -13.83 -10.76
N LEU A 218 -20.01 -12.88 -10.08
CA LEU A 218 -20.71 -11.80 -9.36
C LEU A 218 -21.33 -10.76 -10.27
N PHE A 219 -20.83 -10.58 -11.50
CA PHE A 219 -21.41 -9.64 -12.46
C PHE A 219 -22.18 -10.33 -13.60
N ASP A 220 -21.79 -11.54 -14.02
CA ASP A 220 -22.49 -12.34 -15.03
C ASP A 220 -22.50 -13.83 -14.61
N PRO A 221 -23.42 -14.22 -13.72
CA PRO A 221 -23.53 -15.60 -13.25
C PRO A 221 -23.70 -16.60 -14.38
N GLY A 222 -24.52 -16.27 -15.38
CA GLY A 222 -24.88 -17.18 -16.48
C GLY A 222 -23.67 -17.62 -17.30
N GLN A 223 -22.72 -16.71 -17.52
CA GLN A 223 -21.49 -17.04 -18.25
C GLN A 223 -20.45 -17.75 -17.37
N TYR A 224 -20.21 -17.26 -16.15
CA TYR A 224 -19.03 -17.63 -15.38
C TYR A 224 -19.26 -18.74 -14.35
N GLU A 225 -20.48 -18.96 -13.89
CA GLU A 225 -20.79 -20.03 -12.93
C GLU A 225 -20.49 -21.43 -13.50
N PRO A 226 -20.92 -21.81 -14.72
CA PRO A 226 -20.57 -23.12 -15.28
C PRO A 226 -19.05 -23.30 -15.47
N ALA A 227 -18.36 -22.23 -15.88
CA ALA A 227 -16.91 -22.23 -16.07
C ALA A 227 -16.15 -22.43 -14.75
N LEU A 228 -16.63 -21.80 -13.66
CA LEU A 228 -16.10 -21.96 -12.31
C LEU A 228 -16.29 -23.39 -11.80
N TRP A 229 -17.51 -23.93 -11.89
CA TRP A 229 -17.80 -25.31 -11.46
C TRP A 229 -17.03 -26.35 -12.26
N GLN A 230 -16.92 -26.20 -13.58
CA GLN A 230 -16.12 -27.09 -14.42
C GLN A 230 -14.65 -27.06 -14.01
N TYR A 231 -14.13 -25.92 -13.58
CA TYR A 231 -12.74 -25.75 -13.18
C TYR A 231 -12.44 -26.35 -11.80
N ILE A 232 -13.33 -26.12 -10.82
CA ILE A 232 -13.21 -26.66 -9.46
C ILE A 232 -13.43 -28.18 -9.46
N GLY A 233 -14.43 -28.68 -10.20
CA GLY A 233 -14.71 -30.11 -10.31
C GLY A 233 -13.57 -30.94 -10.91
N LYS A 234 -12.64 -30.29 -11.65
CA LYS A 234 -11.42 -30.91 -12.17
C LYS A 234 -10.21 -30.82 -11.21
N SER A 235 -10.29 -30.00 -10.17
CA SER A 235 -9.17 -29.61 -9.31
C SER A 235 -9.54 -29.90 -7.86
N GLY A 236 -9.40 -31.16 -7.41
CA GLY A 236 -9.86 -31.64 -6.09
C GLY A 236 -9.33 -30.88 -4.86
N SER A 237 -8.34 -30.00 -5.01
CA SER A 237 -7.78 -29.12 -3.98
C SER A 237 -8.39 -27.71 -3.91
N SER A 238 -9.33 -27.33 -4.78
CA SER A 238 -9.88 -25.96 -4.88
C SER A 238 -11.00 -25.62 -3.88
N LEU A 239 -11.59 -26.61 -3.21
CA LEU A 239 -12.75 -26.42 -2.31
C LEU A 239 -12.41 -25.67 -1.01
N LEU A 240 -11.17 -25.77 -0.53
CA LEU A 240 -10.72 -25.13 0.72
C LEU A 240 -10.61 -23.59 0.63
N HIS A 241 -10.54 -23.01 -0.58
CA HIS A 241 -10.40 -21.56 -0.75
C HIS A 241 -11.73 -20.82 -0.95
N MET A 242 -12.83 -21.53 -1.24
CA MET A 242 -14.13 -20.92 -1.51
C MET A 242 -15.01 -20.75 -0.26
N GLY A 243 -14.93 -21.70 0.69
CA GLY A 243 -15.84 -21.76 1.84
C GLY A 243 -15.80 -20.55 2.77
N ASP A 244 -14.66 -19.88 2.89
CA ASP A 244 -14.46 -18.80 3.87
C ASP A 244 -14.62 -17.37 3.30
N ARG A 245 -14.72 -17.18 1.97
CA ARG A 245 -14.44 -15.86 1.34
C ARG A 245 -15.57 -15.22 0.54
N VAL A 246 -16.70 -15.90 0.36
CA VAL A 246 -17.90 -15.31 -0.27
C VAL A 246 -18.77 -14.62 0.79
N LYS A 247 -18.27 -13.52 1.36
CA LYS A 247 -19.09 -12.51 2.03
C LYS A 247 -18.81 -11.16 1.38
N ILE A 248 -19.45 -10.93 0.24
CA ILE A 248 -19.53 -9.60 -0.35
C ILE A 248 -20.80 -8.98 0.21
N ARG A 249 -20.64 -7.97 1.07
CA ARG A 249 -21.78 -7.16 1.50
C ARG A 249 -22.30 -6.41 0.28
N HIS A 250 -23.38 -6.90 -0.32
CA HIS A 250 -24.27 -6.05 -1.11
C HIS A 250 -24.74 -4.92 -0.19
N LYS A 251 -24.12 -3.74 -0.29
CA LYS A 251 -24.81 -2.49 0.02
C LYS A 251 -25.63 -2.13 -1.22
N SER A 252 -26.78 -2.77 -1.33
CA SER A 252 -27.87 -2.25 -2.15
C SER A 252 -28.40 -0.99 -1.47
N GLN A 253 -28.40 0.13 -2.21
CA GLN A 253 -29.34 1.25 -2.15
C GLN A 253 -29.65 1.84 -0.76
N ILE A 254 -29.17 3.07 -0.50
CA ILE A 254 -29.92 4.35 -0.50
C ILE A 254 -28.90 5.47 -0.69
#